data_AF-A0A3B9FL25-F1
#
_entry.id   AF-A0A3B9FL25-F1
#
_cell.length_a   1.000
_cell.length_b   1.000
_cell.length_c   1.000
_cell.angle_alpha   90.00
_cell.angle_beta   90.00
_cell.angle_gamma   90.00
#
_symmetry.space_group_name_H-M   'P 1'
#
loop_
_entity.id
_entity.type
_entity.pdbx_description
1 polymer ?
#
loop_
_entity_poly.entity_id
_entity_poly.type
_entity_poly.pdbx_seq_one_letter_code
_entity_poly.pdbx_strand_id
1 'polypeptide(L)'
;MKNLVYPFLALLGASPSTPAKVEVHEISKNNVELLPGGKEADGIIGDFVLRNNLIECVIGGSADNRKANMGAFWGADGVTPGCLYDLCLRGSDNDQ
;
A
#
# COMPACT_ATOMS: atom_id res chain seq x y z
N MET A 1 -20.40 25.39 -46.69
CA MET A 1 -19.09 25.00 -46.11
C MET A 1 -19.35 24.51 -44.69
N LYS A 2 -19.55 23.21 -44.51
CA LYS A 2 -19.95 22.61 -43.22
C LYS A 2 -18.80 21.76 -42.68
N ASN A 3 -18.32 22.14 -41.50
CA ASN A 3 -17.85 21.26 -40.44
C ASN A 3 -16.61 20.38 -40.70
N LEU A 4 -15.45 20.98 -40.97
CA LEU A 4 -14.15 20.29 -40.96
C LEU A 4 -13.29 20.71 -39.76
N VAL A 5 -13.84 20.72 -38.54
CA VAL A 5 -13.10 21.12 -37.31
C VAL A 5 -13.11 20.02 -36.23
N TYR A 6 -13.88 18.94 -36.41
CA TYR A 6 -14.09 17.96 -35.34
C TYR A 6 -13.02 16.88 -35.09
N PRO A 7 -12.07 16.51 -36.00
CA PRO A 7 -11.15 15.42 -35.68
C PRO A 7 -9.98 15.85 -34.78
N PHE A 8 -9.69 17.15 -34.68
CA PHE A 8 -8.52 17.64 -33.93
C PHE A 8 -8.78 17.77 -32.43
N LEU A 9 -10.04 17.98 -32.02
CA LEU A 9 -10.42 18.14 -30.61
C LEU A 9 -10.47 16.79 -29.86
N ALA A 10 -10.59 15.67 -30.59
CA ALA A 10 -10.64 14.33 -30.00
C ALA A 10 -9.26 13.83 -29.52
N LEU A 11 -8.15 14.42 -29.98
CA LEU A 11 -6.80 14.01 -29.57
C LEU A 11 -6.30 14.67 -28.28
N LEU A 12 -6.97 15.71 -27.77
CA LEU A 12 -6.56 16.39 -26.53
C LEU A 12 -6.95 15.64 -25.23
N GLY A 13 -7.78 14.60 -25.33
CA GLY A 13 -8.24 13.83 -24.16
C GLY A 13 -7.30 12.72 -23.69
N ALA A 14 -6.34 12.31 -24.51
CA ALA A 14 -5.40 11.24 -24.19
C ALA A 14 -4.16 11.80 -23.49
N SER A 15 -4.34 12.32 -22.28
CA SER A 15 -3.19 12.53 -21.39
C SER A 15 -2.64 11.15 -21.03
N PRO A 16 -1.36 10.84 -21.26
CA PRO A 16 -0.79 9.60 -20.75
C PRO A 16 -0.93 9.62 -19.23
N SER A 17 -1.71 8.69 -18.68
CA SER A 17 -1.72 8.46 -17.25
C SER A 17 -0.31 8.02 -16.88
N THR A 18 0.44 8.91 -16.22
CA THR A 18 1.65 8.47 -15.56
C THR A 18 1.21 7.40 -14.55
N PRO A 19 1.78 6.19 -14.56
CA PRO A 19 1.49 5.23 -13.50
C PRO A 19 1.70 5.94 -12.17
N ALA A 20 0.69 5.89 -11.31
CA ALA A 20 0.75 6.53 -10.01
C ALA A 20 2.06 6.12 -9.33
N LYS A 21 2.84 7.11 -8.87
CA LYS A 21 4.14 6.86 -8.24
C LYS A 21 3.95 5.84 -7.12
N VAL A 22 4.52 4.66 -7.31
CA VAL A 22 4.57 3.62 -6.27
C VAL A 22 5.78 3.92 -5.39
N GLU A 23 5.57 3.89 -4.09
CA GLU A 23 6.61 4.02 -3.09
C GLU A 23 6.73 2.72 -2.30
N VAL A 24 7.96 2.36 -1.93
CA VAL A 24 8.25 1.24 -1.05
C VAL A 24 9.13 1.76 0.07
N HIS A 25 8.72 1.52 1.31
CA HIS A 25 9.43 1.96 2.51
C HIS A 25 9.66 0.77 3.42
N GLU A 26 10.92 0.49 3.76
CA GLU A 26 11.22 -0.36 4.91
C GLU A 26 10.95 0.43 6.20
N ILE A 27 10.21 -0.17 7.13
CA ILE A 27 9.85 0.44 8.40
C ILE A 27 11.02 0.29 9.37
N SER A 28 11.50 1.43 9.82
CA SER A 28 12.57 1.61 10.79
C SER A 28 12.03 2.44 11.95
N LYS A 29 12.82 2.54 13.03
CA LYS A 29 12.51 3.41 14.18
C LYS A 29 12.28 4.89 13.83
N ASN A 30 12.69 5.35 12.65
CA ASN A 30 12.65 6.76 12.25
C ASN A 30 11.47 7.10 11.32
N ASN A 31 10.70 6.10 10.87
CA ASN A 31 9.62 6.27 9.90
C ASN A 31 8.41 5.36 10.21
N VAL A 32 8.21 5.03 11.49
CA VAL A 32 7.08 4.20 11.96
C VAL A 32 5.72 4.81 11.63
N GLU A 33 5.66 6.13 11.51
CA GLU A 33 4.47 6.88 11.10
C GLU A 33 4.06 6.65 9.64
N LEU A 34 4.87 5.92 8.86
CA LEU A 34 4.50 5.52 7.50
C LEU A 34 3.62 4.27 7.46
N LEU A 35 3.52 3.51 8.57
CA LEU A 35 2.55 2.43 8.71
C LEU A 35 1.13 2.96 8.52
N PRO A 36 0.21 2.16 7.97
CA PRO A 36 -1.21 2.51 7.95
C PRO A 36 -1.70 2.81 9.37
N GLY A 37 -2.48 3.87 9.49
CA GLY A 37 -3.18 4.18 10.73
C GLY A 37 -4.42 3.30 10.89
N GLY A 38 -4.87 3.12 12.12
CA GLY A 38 -5.98 2.24 12.46
C GLY A 38 -5.92 1.79 13.91
N LYS A 39 -6.61 0.70 14.25
CA LYS A 39 -6.77 0.26 15.64
C LYS A 39 -5.57 -0.51 16.16
N GLU A 40 -4.93 -1.33 15.32
CA GLU A 40 -3.93 -2.33 15.74
C GLU A 40 -2.59 -2.20 15.01
N ALA A 41 -2.53 -1.58 13.82
CA ALA A 41 -1.40 -1.43 12.91
C ALA A 41 -0.54 -2.71 12.86
N ASP A 42 -0.80 -3.57 11.88
CA ASP A 42 -0.34 -4.96 11.92
C ASP A 42 1.16 -5.12 11.59
N GLY A 43 1.76 -4.03 11.09
CA GLY A 43 3.18 -3.90 10.80
C GLY A 43 4.07 -3.51 11.99
N ILE A 44 5.35 -3.88 11.92
CA ILE A 44 6.39 -3.53 12.89
C ILE A 44 7.68 -3.10 12.17
N ILE A 45 8.69 -2.69 12.93
CA ILE A 45 10.04 -2.41 12.41
C ILE A 45 10.60 -3.65 11.70
N GLY A 46 11.09 -3.46 10.48
CA GLY A 46 11.59 -4.51 9.57
C GLY A 46 10.57 -4.95 8.51
N ASP A 47 9.33 -4.45 8.56
CA ASP A 47 8.32 -4.67 7.53
C ASP A 47 8.43 -3.65 6.41
N PHE A 48 7.65 -3.85 5.35
CA PHE A 48 7.63 -2.99 4.18
C PHE A 48 6.23 -2.42 3.94
N VAL A 49 6.16 -1.10 3.74
CA VAL A 49 4.94 -0.44 3.26
C VAL A 49 5.10 -0.17 1.76
N LEU A 50 4.20 -0.73 0.97
CA LEU A 50 4.05 -0.40 -0.45
C LEU A 50 2.80 0.46 -0.61
N ARG A 51 2.91 1.58 -1.32
CA ARG A 51 1.76 2.49 -1.47
C ARG A 51 1.78 3.32 -2.74
N ASN A 52 0.62 3.82 -3.12
CA ASN A 52 0.44 4.83 -4.15
C ASN A 52 -0.59 5.87 -3.67
N ASN A 53 -1.18 6.62 -4.60
CA ASN A 53 -2.19 7.63 -4.30
C ASN A 53 -3.59 7.07 -3.96
N LEU A 54 -3.80 5.75 -4.05
CA LEU A 54 -5.08 5.08 -3.84
C LEU A 54 -5.05 4.10 -2.68
N ILE A 55 -3.99 3.30 -2.58
CA ILE A 55 -3.86 2.20 -1.62
C ILE A 55 -2.53 2.22 -0.90
N GLU A 56 -2.51 1.56 0.24
CA GLU A 56 -1.30 1.19 0.97
C GLU A 56 -1.43 -0.25 1.48
N CYS A 57 -0.31 -0.96 1.54
CA CYS A 57 -0.25 -2.29 2.11
C CYS A 57 1.02 -2.53 2.91
N VAL A 58 0.90 -3.40 3.91
CA VAL A 58 2.00 -3.83 4.77
C VAL A 58 2.38 -5.25 4.41
N ILE A 59 3.66 -5.47 4.11
CA ILE A 59 4.26 -6.79 3.90
C ILE A 59 5.19 -7.07 5.07
N GLY A 60 4.97 -8.19 5.76
CA GLY A 60 5.84 -8.65 6.83
C GLY A 60 7.27 -8.87 6.36
N GLY A 61 8.24 -8.46 7.17
CA GLY A 61 9.64 -8.77 6.95
C GLY A 61 9.91 -10.28 6.87
N SER A 62 11.05 -10.66 6.32
CA SER A 62 11.40 -12.07 6.09
C SER A 62 12.08 -12.75 7.27
N ALA A 63 12.03 -12.16 8.48
CA ALA A 63 12.65 -12.75 9.65
C ALA A 63 11.93 -14.04 10.07
N ASP A 64 12.69 -15.09 10.38
CA ASP A 64 12.17 -16.45 10.61
C ASP A 64 11.05 -16.55 11.65
N ASN A 65 11.01 -15.64 12.63
CA ASN A 65 10.01 -15.60 13.71
C ASN A 65 9.00 -14.45 13.59
N ARG A 66 8.87 -13.82 12.42
CA ARG A 66 7.94 -12.70 12.20
C ARG A 66 6.49 -13.16 12.37
N LYS A 67 5.71 -12.45 13.20
CA LYS A 67 4.28 -12.72 13.50
C LYS A 67 3.50 -11.43 13.50
N ALA A 68 2.35 -11.37 12.80
CA ALA A 68 1.54 -10.16 12.66
C ALA A 68 1.34 -9.45 14.01
N ASN A 69 1.37 -8.10 14.03
CA ASN A 69 1.18 -7.32 15.26
C ASN A 69 -0.31 -7.15 15.60
N MET A 70 -1.06 -8.25 15.50
CA MET A 70 -2.49 -8.31 15.77
C MET A 70 -2.82 -9.59 16.50
N GLY A 71 -4.02 -9.63 17.08
CA GLY A 71 -4.60 -10.85 17.62
C GLY A 71 -5.04 -11.86 16.54
N ALA A 72 -4.22 -12.14 15.51
CA ALA A 72 -4.59 -13.03 14.42
C ALA A 72 -3.67 -14.26 14.25
N PHE A 73 -4.32 -15.37 13.86
CA PHE A 73 -3.80 -16.71 13.54
C PHE A 73 -3.02 -17.45 14.64
N TRP A 74 -3.75 -18.22 15.45
CA TRP A 74 -3.24 -19.20 16.43
C TRP A 74 -2.88 -20.57 15.82
N GLY A 75 -2.41 -20.61 14.56
CA GLY A 75 -1.81 -21.82 13.99
C GLY A 75 -0.59 -22.28 14.81
N ALA A 76 0.01 -23.42 14.48
CA ALA A 76 1.01 -24.10 15.34
C ALA A 76 2.03 -23.17 16.02
N ASP A 77 2.54 -22.14 15.31
CA ASP A 77 3.41 -21.12 15.92
C ASP A 77 3.04 -19.64 15.58
N GLY A 78 2.01 -19.39 14.77
CA GLY A 78 1.57 -18.02 14.37
C GLY A 78 2.59 -17.22 13.53
N VAL A 79 3.60 -17.88 12.96
CA VAL A 79 4.69 -17.29 12.17
C VAL A 79 4.27 -17.08 10.71
N THR A 80 4.44 -15.87 10.19
CA THR A 80 3.95 -15.41 8.87
C THR A 80 4.93 -14.46 8.14
N PRO A 81 6.22 -14.80 7.97
CA PRO A 81 7.20 -13.95 7.30
C PRO A 81 6.83 -13.73 5.83
N GLY A 82 7.02 -12.50 5.33
CA GLY A 82 6.73 -12.16 3.93
C GLY A 82 5.25 -12.08 3.57
N CYS A 83 4.33 -12.31 4.51
CA CYS A 83 2.90 -12.24 4.25
C CYS A 83 2.39 -10.80 4.13
N LEU A 84 1.29 -10.62 3.40
CA LEU A 84 0.48 -9.41 3.42
C LEU A 84 -0.27 -9.34 4.75
N TYR A 85 -0.10 -8.25 5.50
CA TYR A 85 -0.83 -7.99 6.75
C TYR A 85 -1.98 -7.01 6.52
N ASP A 86 -1.69 -5.84 5.97
CA ASP A 86 -2.70 -4.79 5.72
C ASP A 86 -2.84 -4.52 4.22
N LEU A 87 -4.07 -4.24 3.77
CA LEU A 87 -4.35 -3.66 2.46
C LEU A 87 -5.56 -2.73 2.57
N CYS A 88 -5.32 -1.43 2.56
CA CYS A 88 -6.37 -0.45 2.74
C CYS A 88 -6.27 0.73 1.77
N LEU A 89 -7.33 1.54 1.76
CA LEU A 89 -7.35 2.79 1.01
C LEU A 89 -6.41 3.80 1.70
N ARG A 90 -5.56 4.45 0.92
CA ARG A 90 -4.55 5.37 1.47
C ARG A 90 -5.22 6.48 2.26
N GLY A 91 -4.86 6.60 3.55
CA GLY A 91 -5.36 7.66 4.42
C GLY A 91 -6.78 7.45 4.94
N SER A 92 -7.36 6.25 4.80
CA SER A 92 -8.65 5.94 5.43
C SER A 92 -8.57 5.77 6.95
N ASP A 93 -7.36 5.75 7.52
CA ASP A 93 -7.11 5.47 8.95
C ASP A 93 -7.81 4.17 9.40
N ASN A 94 -7.71 3.18 8.50
CA ASN A 94 -8.28 1.86 8.66
C ASN A 94 -7.23 0.87 8.16
N ASP A 95 -6.65 0.12 9.07
CA ASP A 95 -5.63 -0.90 8.86
C ASP A 95 -6.23 -2.23 8.38
N GLN A 96 -7.55 -2.33 8.22
CA GLN A 96 -8.27 -3.53 7.77
C GLN A 96 -8.93 -3.42 6.39
#